data_AF-A0A444WR12-F1
#
_entry.id   AF-A0A444WR12-F1
#
_cell.length_a   1.000
_cell.length_b   1.000
_cell.length_c   1.000
_cell.angle_alpha   90.00
_cell.angle_beta   90.00
_cell.angle_gamma   90.00
#
_symmetry.space_group_name_H-M   'P 1'
#
loop_
_entity.id
_entity.type
_entity.pdbx_description
1 polymer ?
#
loop_
_entity_poly.entity_id
_entity_poly.type
_entity_poly.pdbx_seq_one_letter_code
_entity_poly.pdbx_strand_id
1 'polypeptide(L)'
;MPRAIEICMPTTIHRRCIWHITKKISKKLNDYKRHEEIQEMNHVVWNSFTKDAFDINWNDFLQTLGVIDNKWLSKYFEDRHLWIPKYLDHHFWVEMKSTQKSESMYTFFNKFIT
;
A
#
# COMPACT_ATOMS: atom_id res chain seq x y z
N MET A 1 15.86 -3.58 -6.17
CA MET A 1 15.49 -2.20 -6.54
C MET A 1 15.91 -1.16 -5.49
N PRO A 2 15.57 -1.26 -4.18
CA PRO A 2 15.88 -0.20 -3.22
C PRO A 2 17.37 0.14 -3.17
N ARG A 3 18.22 -0.89 -3.06
CA ARG A 3 19.69 -0.75 -3.04
C ARG A 3 20.28 -0.04 -4.27
N ALA A 4 19.70 -0.23 -5.46
CA ALA A 4 20.21 0.43 -6.66
C ALA A 4 19.85 1.92 -6.67
N ILE A 5 18.65 2.28 -6.19
CA ILE A 5 18.23 3.67 -6.04
C ILE A 5 19.07 4.38 -4.97
N GLU A 6 19.33 3.72 -3.85
CA GLU A 6 20.20 4.24 -2.79
C GLU A 6 21.62 4.54 -3.29
N ILE A 7 22.16 3.70 -4.19
CA ILE A 7 23.50 3.90 -4.77
C ILE A 7 23.49 5.01 -5.83
N CYS A 8 22.53 4.97 -6.77
CA CYS A 8 22.55 5.86 -7.93
C CYS A 8 21.88 7.23 -7.69
N MET A 9 20.96 7.31 -6.72
CA MET A 9 20.15 8.49 -6.42
C MET A 9 19.96 8.65 -4.90
N PRO A 10 21.04 8.86 -4.12
CA PRO A 10 21.02 8.81 -2.65
C PRO A 10 20.12 9.87 -1.99
N THR A 11 19.81 10.96 -2.69
CA THR A 11 18.91 12.02 -2.21
C THR A 11 17.44 11.79 -2.57
N THR A 12 17.15 10.73 -3.34
CA THR A 12 15.78 10.41 -3.78
C THR A 12 15.07 9.55 -2.75
N ILE A 13 13.87 9.99 -2.37
CA ILE A 13 13.01 9.25 -1.46
C ILE A 13 12.10 8.34 -2.28
N HIS A 14 12.34 7.05 -2.18
CA HIS A 14 11.57 6.07 -2.92
C HIS A 14 10.31 5.65 -2.15
N ARG A 15 9.17 6.23 -2.53
CA ARG A 15 7.84 5.77 -2.09
C ARG A 15 7.41 4.55 -2.89
N ARG A 16 7.08 3.46 -2.20
CA ARG A 16 6.45 2.31 -2.83
C ARG A 16 5.03 2.67 -3.26
N CYS A 17 4.63 2.20 -4.43
CA CYS A 17 3.33 2.50 -5.01
C CYS A 17 2.20 1.85 -4.20
N ILE A 18 1.37 2.67 -3.53
CA ILE A 18 0.23 2.21 -2.73
C ILE A 18 -0.69 1.30 -3.54
N TRP A 19 -1.01 1.69 -4.77
CA TRP A 19 -1.91 0.93 -5.63
C TRP A 19 -1.46 -0.52 -5.83
N HIS A 20 -0.17 -0.74 -6.11
CA HIS A 20 0.35 -2.09 -6.31
C HIS A 20 0.30 -2.90 -5.01
N ILE A 21 0.49 -2.26 -3.87
CA ILE A 21 0.41 -2.89 -2.55
C ILE A 21 -1.05 -3.27 -2.26
N THR A 22 -1.97 -2.32 -2.30
CA THR A 22 -3.39 -2.56 -2.02
C THR A 22 -3.97 -3.55 -3.01
N LYS A 23 -3.65 -3.48 -4.30
CA LYS A 23 -4.08 -4.47 -5.30
C LYS A 23 -3.61 -5.90 -4.97
N LYS A 24 -2.37 -6.06 -4.53
CA LYS A 24 -1.85 -7.39 -4.12
C LYS A 24 -2.59 -7.92 -2.90
N ILE A 25 -2.84 -7.07 -1.90
CA ILE A 25 -3.58 -7.45 -0.69
C ILE A 25 -5.04 -7.78 -1.06
N SER A 26 -5.70 -6.94 -1.85
CA SER A 26 -7.06 -7.17 -2.33
C SER A 26 -7.20 -8.47 -3.11
N LYS A 27 -6.25 -8.80 -4.01
CA LYS A 27 -6.28 -10.08 -4.73
C LYS A 27 -6.27 -11.26 -3.76
N LYS A 28 -5.38 -11.21 -2.77
CA LYS A 28 -5.27 -12.26 -1.75
C LYS A 28 -6.54 -12.37 -0.89
N LEU A 29 -7.15 -11.26 -0.50
CA LEU A 29 -8.43 -11.25 0.23
C LEU A 29 -9.60 -11.76 -0.62
N ASN A 30 -9.59 -11.44 -1.91
CA ASN A 30 -10.58 -11.90 -2.88
C ASN A 30 -10.54 -13.43 -3.06
N ASP A 31 -9.35 -14.04 -3.02
CA ASP A 31 -9.20 -15.51 -3.02
C ASP A 31 -9.90 -16.16 -1.80
N TYR A 32 -10.04 -15.41 -0.70
CA TYR A 32 -10.79 -15.82 0.51
C TYR A 32 -12.25 -15.34 0.52
N LYS A 33 -12.76 -14.73 -0.57
CA LYS A 33 -14.12 -14.15 -0.67
C LYS A 33 -14.43 -13.05 0.36
N ARG A 34 -13.41 -12.29 0.77
CA ARG A 34 -13.48 -11.26 1.82
C ARG A 34 -13.64 -9.86 1.24
N HIS A 35 -14.80 -9.59 0.65
CA HIS A 35 -15.03 -8.37 -0.14
C HIS A 35 -15.22 -7.11 0.71
N GLU A 36 -15.91 -7.21 1.85
CA GLU A 36 -16.13 -6.08 2.77
C GLU A 36 -14.80 -5.58 3.33
N GLU A 37 -13.89 -6.51 3.59
CA GLU A 37 -12.58 -6.23 4.15
C GLU A 37 -11.63 -5.55 3.17
N ILE A 38 -11.87 -5.68 1.87
CA ILE A 38 -11.15 -4.89 0.85
C ILE A 38 -11.55 -3.41 0.94
N GLN A 39 -12.83 -3.12 1.20
CA GLN A 39 -13.31 -1.75 1.38
C GLN A 39 -12.74 -1.16 2.68
N GLU A 40 -12.78 -1.92 3.76
CA GLU A 40 -12.22 -1.51 5.06
C GLU A 40 -10.72 -1.23 4.96
N MET A 41 -9.94 -2.09 4.30
CA MET A 41 -8.52 -1.84 4.06
C MET A 41 -8.28 -0.51 3.34
N ASN A 42 -9.04 -0.21 2.29
CA ASN A 42 -8.91 1.06 1.58
C ASN A 42 -9.25 2.25 2.48
N HIS A 43 -10.30 2.12 3.30
CA HIS A 43 -10.66 3.12 4.29
C HIS A 43 -9.50 3.38 5.26
N VAL A 44 -8.92 2.33 5.85
CA VAL A 44 -7.77 2.43 6.77
C VAL A 44 -6.56 3.10 6.09
N VAL A 45 -6.21 2.71 4.86
CA VAL A 45 -5.03 3.22 4.14
C VAL A 45 -5.18 4.70 3.76
N TRP A 46 -6.36 5.12 3.31
CA TRP A 46 -6.56 6.44 2.73
C TRP A 46 -7.12 7.48 3.70
N ASN A 47 -7.86 7.07 4.73
CA ASN A 47 -8.56 7.99 5.65
C ASN A 47 -7.91 8.08 7.05
N SER A 48 -6.77 7.44 7.28
CA SER A 48 -6.01 7.61 8.53
C SER A 48 -5.23 8.93 8.54
N PHE A 49 -5.75 9.93 9.27
CA PHE A 49 -5.19 11.29 9.29
C PHE A 49 -3.98 11.47 10.21
N THR A 50 -3.67 10.49 11.08
CA THR A 50 -2.49 10.47 11.95
C THR A 50 -1.76 9.13 11.86
N LYS A 51 -0.46 9.11 12.20
CA LYS A 51 0.34 7.89 12.23
C LYS A 51 -0.24 6.90 13.25
N ASP A 52 -0.63 7.40 14.42
CA ASP A 52 -1.27 6.60 15.48
C ASP A 52 -2.63 6.05 15.05
N ALA A 53 -3.46 6.86 14.39
CA ALA A 53 -4.75 6.40 13.86
C ALA A 53 -4.54 5.29 12.83
N PHE A 54 -3.54 5.42 11.94
CA PHE A 54 -3.20 4.34 11.02
C PHE A 54 -2.75 3.08 11.76
N ASP A 55 -1.83 3.19 12.72
CA ASP A 55 -1.29 2.04 13.44
C ASP A 55 -2.39 1.30 14.23
N ILE A 56 -3.32 2.04 14.86
CA ILE A 56 -4.48 1.47 15.56
C ILE A 56 -5.43 0.79 14.56
N ASN A 57 -5.90 1.52 13.54
CA ASN A 57 -6.89 1.02 12.60
C ASN A 57 -6.36 -0.17 11.77
N TRP A 58 -5.07 -0.17 11.42
CA TRP A 58 -4.46 -1.28 10.70
C TRP A 58 -4.34 -2.53 11.56
N ASN A 59 -3.98 -2.39 12.84
CA ASN A 59 -3.93 -3.52 13.76
C ASN A 59 -5.32 -4.10 14.02
N ASP A 60 -6.33 -3.26 14.23
CA ASP A 60 -7.73 -3.67 14.40
C ASP A 60 -8.24 -4.42 13.15
N PHE A 61 -7.93 -3.89 11.97
CA PHE A 61 -8.18 -4.56 10.70
C PHE A 61 -7.54 -5.96 10.66
N LEU A 62 -6.24 -6.08 10.92
CA LEU A 62 -5.55 -7.39 10.91
C LEU A 62 -6.11 -8.38 11.95
N GLN A 63 -6.54 -7.88 13.11
CA GLN A 63 -7.14 -8.68 14.17
C GLN A 63 -8.52 -9.20 13.76
N THR A 64 -9.38 -8.33 13.22
CA THR A 64 -10.69 -8.69 12.66
C THR A 64 -10.55 -9.68 11.51
N LEU A 65 -9.47 -9.57 10.74
CA LEU A 65 -9.14 -10.53 9.71
C LEU A 65 -8.65 -11.89 10.25
N GLY A 66 -8.20 -11.98 11.50
CA GLY A 66 -7.54 -13.18 12.04
C GLY A 66 -6.21 -13.48 11.33
N VAL A 67 -5.55 -12.47 10.76
CA VAL A 67 -4.31 -12.61 9.97
C VAL A 67 -3.13 -11.85 10.59
N ILE A 68 -3.20 -11.56 11.88
CA ILE A 68 -2.15 -10.82 12.59
C ILE A 68 -0.78 -11.50 12.48
N ASP A 69 -0.77 -12.84 12.47
CA ASP A 69 0.45 -13.67 12.33
C ASP A 69 0.89 -13.86 10.86
N ASN A 70 0.19 -13.25 9.91
CA ASN A 70 0.54 -13.34 8.50
C ASN A 70 1.79 -12.51 8.22
N LYS A 71 2.96 -13.15 8.25
CA LYS A 71 4.29 -12.55 8.01
C LYS A 71 4.31 -11.58 6.82
N TRP A 72 3.54 -11.85 5.76
CA TRP A 72 3.49 -11.00 4.58
C TRP A 72 2.75 -9.68 4.83
N LEU A 73 1.63 -9.70 5.57
CA LEU A 73 0.92 -8.48 5.97
C LEU A 73 1.68 -7.72 7.06
N SER A 74 2.28 -8.44 8.02
CA SER A 74 3.17 -7.83 9.01
C SER A 74 4.31 -7.08 8.32
N LYS A 75 4.86 -7.63 7.22
CA LYS A 75 5.91 -6.94 6.47
C LYS A 75 5.44 -5.63 5.82
N TYR A 76 4.21 -5.54 5.33
CA TYR A 76 3.67 -4.26 4.83
C TYR A 76 3.48 -3.24 5.94
N PHE A 77 3.12 -3.70 7.14
CA PHE A 77 2.99 -2.84 8.32
C PHE A 77 4.35 -2.34 8.83
N GLU A 78 5.37 -3.19 8.87
CA GLU A 78 6.76 -2.78 9.17
C GLU A 78 7.24 -1.72 8.16
N ASP A 79 6.99 -1.97 6.88
CA ASP A 79 7.38 -1.10 5.78
C ASP A 79 6.41 0.09 5.58
N ARG A 80 5.46 0.35 6.51
CA ARG A 80 4.42 1.41 6.37
C ARG A 80 4.97 2.79 6.08
N HIS A 81 6.15 3.08 6.62
CA HIS A 81 6.87 4.33 6.38
C HIS A 81 7.30 4.53 4.91
N LEU A 82 7.26 3.48 4.08
CA LEU A 82 7.62 3.53 2.66
C LEU A 82 6.42 3.72 1.72
N TRP A 83 5.19 3.60 2.20
CA TRP A 83 4.01 3.65 1.31
C TRP A 83 2.81 4.39 1.86
N ILE A 84 2.59 4.41 3.19
CA ILE A 84 1.42 5.06 3.77
C ILE A 84 1.54 6.58 3.63
N PRO A 85 0.50 7.27 3.08
CA PRO A 85 0.57 8.71 2.82
C PRO A 85 0.94 9.51 4.07
N LYS A 86 0.35 9.16 5.22
CA LYS A 86 0.57 9.90 6.47
C LYS A 86 1.99 9.77 7.03
N TYR A 87 2.73 8.73 6.65
CA TYR A 87 4.14 8.59 7.03
C TYR A 87 5.10 9.37 6.11
N LEU A 88 4.60 9.80 4.95
CA LEU A 88 5.37 10.44 3.89
C LEU A 88 4.98 11.91 3.70
N ASP A 89 4.09 12.44 4.54
CA ASP A 89 3.50 13.78 4.42
C ASP A 89 4.50 14.93 4.67
N HIS A 90 5.68 14.63 5.20
CA HIS A 90 6.79 15.57 5.37
C HIS A 90 7.59 15.79 4.06
N HIS A 91 7.27 15.06 2.99
CA HIS A 91 7.87 15.22 1.68
C HIS A 91 6.84 15.75 0.68
N PHE A 92 7.24 16.68 -0.17
CA PHE A 92 6.39 17.18 -1.23
C PHE A 92 6.25 16.12 -2.32
N TRP A 93 5.03 15.68 -2.57
CA TRP A 93 4.69 14.79 -3.67
C TRP A 93 3.77 15.57 -4.61
N VAL A 94 4.13 15.69 -5.89
CA VAL A 94 3.30 16.36 -6.92
C VAL A 94 2.04 15.53 -7.17
N GLU A 95 1.05 15.68 -6.30
CA GLU A 95 -0.30 15.10 -6.36
C GLU A 95 -0.37 13.62 -6.77
N MET A 96 0.66 12.81 -6.44
CA MET A 96 0.67 11.36 -6.68
C MET A 96 -0.22 10.61 -5.67
N LYS A 97 -1.39 11.17 -5.35
CA LYS A 97 -2.54 10.41 -4.83
C LYS A 97 -3.14 9.54 -5.92
N SER A 98 -3.05 10.00 -7.18
CA SER A 98 -3.65 9.34 -8.34
C SER A 98 -2.92 8.04 -8.70
N THR A 99 -3.54 6.92 -8.33
CA THR A 99 -3.23 5.57 -8.81
C THR A 99 -3.48 5.41 -10.32
N GLN A 100 -4.16 6.38 -10.93
CA GLN A 100 -4.63 6.40 -12.32
C GLN A 100 -3.50 6.25 -13.34
N LYS A 101 -2.30 6.80 -13.09
CA LYS A 101 -1.13 6.61 -13.98
C LYS A 101 -0.64 5.16 -13.97
N SER A 102 -0.49 4.54 -12.80
CA SER A 102 -0.09 3.13 -12.69
C SER A 102 -1.19 2.17 -13.15
N GLU A 103 -2.45 2.49 -12.87
CA GLU A 103 -3.63 1.73 -13.28
C GLU A 103 -3.79 1.71 -14.80
N SER A 104 -3.69 2.87 -15.44
CA SER A 104 -3.83 3.01 -16.90
C SER A 104 -2.75 2.22 -17.62
N MET A 105 -1.48 2.39 -17.24
CA MET A 105 -0.36 1.64 -17.81
C MET A 105 -0.53 0.14 -17.60
N TYR A 106 -0.83 -0.30 -16.38
CA TYR A 106 -1.05 -1.72 -16.08
C TYR A 106 -2.19 -2.31 -16.91
N THR A 107 -3.32 -1.60 -17.00
CA THR A 107 -4.52 -2.04 -17.74
C THR A 107 -4.25 -2.08 -19.24
N PHE A 108 -3.45 -1.14 -19.75
CA PHE A 108 -3.02 -1.13 -21.14
C PHE A 108 -2.15 -2.36 -21.45
N PHE A 109 -1.09 -2.62 -20.68
CA PHE A 109 -0.15 -3.71 -20.95
C PHE A 109 -0.74 -5.11 -20.73
N ASN A 110 -1.61 -5.30 -19.74
CA ASN A 110 -2.27 -6.59 -19.51
C ASN A 110 -3.13 -7.08 -20.68
N LYS A 111 -3.51 -6.20 -21.63
CA LYS A 111 -4.24 -6.61 -22.83
C LYS A 111 -3.34 -7.32 -23.85
N PHE A 112 -2.02 -7.22 -23.72
CA PHE A 112 -1.06 -7.69 -24.73
C PHE A 112 -0.14 -8.81 -24.23
N ILE A 113 -0.17 -9.13 -22.94
CA ILE A 113 0.68 -10.17 -22.35
C ILE A 113 -0.26 -11.27 -21.83
N THR A 114 -0.31 -12.38 -22.55
CA THR A 114 -1.10 -13.61 -22.24
C THR A 114 -0.28 -14.60 -21.44
#